data_AF-A0A9X0AHD3-F1
#
_entry.id   AF-A0A9X0AHD3-F1
#
_cell.length_a   1.000
_cell.length_b   1.000
_cell.length_c   1.000
_cell.angle_alpha   90.00
_cell.angle_beta   90.00
_cell.angle_gamma   90.00
#
_symmetry.space_group_name_H-M   'P 1'
#
loop_
_entity.id
_entity.type
_entity.pdbx_description
1 polymer ?
#
loop_
_entity_poly.entity_id
_entity_poly.type
_entity_poly.pdbx_seq_one_letter_code
_entity_poly.pdbx_strand_id
1 'polypeptide(L)'
;MYTPKLLFLCLLLLATETLAIRLNYSAKYQGGKAATFVSKNAGTIDDAIGDNIVKHMGTWSSGKYIATKSELRNLVTVKNASAAASKGVANDEVAEMQSIVNKNTK
;
A
#
# COMPACT_ATOMS: atom_id res chain seq x y z
N MET A 1 43.64 13.76 -8.73
CA MET A 1 43.23 14.30 -7.42
C MET A 1 41.76 14.71 -7.53
N TYR A 2 40.85 13.98 -6.89
CA TYR A 2 39.42 14.31 -6.93
C TYR A 2 39.17 15.55 -6.07
N THR A 3 38.55 16.57 -6.65
CA THR A 3 38.21 17.82 -5.97
C THR A 3 37.14 17.56 -4.88
N PRO A 4 37.28 18.11 -3.66
CA PRO A 4 36.36 17.85 -2.55
C PRO A 4 34.91 18.29 -2.84
N LYS A 5 34.73 19.20 -3.80
CA LYS A 5 33.42 19.67 -4.27
C LYS A 5 32.62 18.58 -5.02
N LEU A 6 33.28 17.63 -5.67
CA LEU A 6 32.62 16.53 -6.40
C LEU A 6 32.12 15.43 -5.44
N LEU A 7 32.91 15.14 -4.39
CA LEU A 7 32.55 14.15 -3.36
C LEU A 7 31.32 14.60 -2.54
N PHE A 8 31.17 15.90 -2.29
CA PHE A 8 30.01 16.43 -1.55
C PHE A 8 28.70 16.30 -2.33
N LEU A 9 28.73 16.38 -3.67
CA LEU A 9 27.55 16.26 -4.52
C LEU A 9 27.06 14.81 -4.62
N CYS A 10 27.99 13.83 -4.67
CA CYS A 10 27.64 12.41 -4.64
C CYS A 10 27.01 11.97 -3.31
N LEU A 11 27.44 12.54 -2.18
CA LEU A 11 26.85 12.22 -0.87
C LEU A 11 25.42 12.78 -0.73
N LEU A 12 25.14 13.94 -1.32
CA LEU A 12 23.80 14.54 -1.34
C LEU A 12 22.83 13.78 -2.27
N LEU A 13 23.33 13.19 -3.36
CA LEU A 13 22.50 12.38 -4.28
C LEU A 13 22.08 11.03 -3.68
N LEU A 14 22.91 10.43 -2.82
CA LEU A 14 22.57 9.19 -2.10
C LEU A 14 21.44 9.39 -1.07
N ALA A 15 21.16 10.64 -0.66
CA ALA A 15 20.13 10.95 0.33
C ALA A 15 18.71 11.04 -0.28
N THR A 16 18.56 10.89 -1.60
CA THR A 16 17.26 11.04 -2.30
C THR A 16 16.72 9.76 -2.91
N GLU A 17 17.30 8.59 -2.62
CA GLU A 17 16.67 7.33 -3.01
C GLU A 17 15.42 7.12 -2.14
N THR A 18 14.26 7.52 -2.65
CA THR A 18 12.99 7.09 -2.08
C THR A 18 12.92 5.58 -2.27
N LEU A 19 13.08 4.85 -1.17
CA LEU A 19 12.93 3.39 -1.19
C LEU A 19 11.53 3.10 -1.73
N ALA A 20 11.42 2.32 -2.80
CA ALA A 20 10.15 2.00 -3.41
C ALA A 20 9.57 0.72 -2.77
N ILE A 21 8.29 0.74 -2.43
CA ILE A 21 7.55 -0.39 -1.86
C ILE A 21 6.37 -0.78 -2.77
N ARG A 22 6.05 -2.07 -2.85
CA ARG A 22 4.89 -2.54 -3.62
C ARG A 22 3.59 -2.23 -2.87
N LEU A 23 2.53 -1.94 -3.62
CA LEU A 23 1.18 -1.75 -3.07
C LEU A 23 0.22 -2.78 -3.67
N ASN A 24 -0.57 -3.42 -2.80
CA ASN A 24 -1.63 -4.35 -3.18
C ASN A 24 -2.91 -4.04 -2.42
N TYR A 25 -4.05 -4.18 -3.10
CA TYR A 25 -5.37 -4.16 -2.50
C TYR A 25 -5.90 -5.59 -2.45
N SER A 26 -6.49 -6.02 -1.34
CA SER A 26 -7.02 -7.38 -1.20
C SER A 26 -8.27 -7.42 -0.31
N ALA A 27 -9.38 -7.90 -0.83
CA ALA A 27 -10.60 -8.09 -0.07
C ALA A 27 -10.88 -9.60 0.11
N LYS A 28 -11.04 -10.02 1.35
CA LYS A 28 -11.52 -11.35 1.73
C LYS A 28 -13.03 -11.42 1.54
N TYR A 29 -13.55 -12.53 1.05
CA TYR A 29 -14.98 -12.85 1.04
C TYR A 29 -15.22 -14.30 1.40
N GLN A 30 -16.45 -14.62 1.85
CA GLN A 30 -16.83 -16.01 2.09
C GLN A 30 -17.17 -16.69 0.76
N GLY A 31 -16.31 -17.62 0.33
CA GLY A 31 -16.47 -18.41 -0.89
C GLY A 31 -16.94 -19.83 -0.60
N GLY A 32 -18.05 -19.98 0.11
CA GLY A 32 -18.52 -21.28 0.58
C GLY A 32 -17.76 -21.76 1.83
N LYS A 33 -17.14 -22.96 1.77
CA LYS A 33 -16.48 -23.58 2.94
C LYS A 33 -15.17 -22.91 3.36
N ALA A 34 -14.58 -22.07 2.50
CA ALA A 34 -13.31 -21.40 2.77
C ALA A 34 -13.38 -19.91 2.41
N ALA A 35 -12.51 -19.15 3.07
CA ALA A 35 -12.28 -17.75 2.71
C ALA A 35 -11.51 -17.67 1.39
N THR A 36 -12.00 -16.81 0.50
CA THR A 36 -11.34 -16.51 -0.77
C THR A 36 -11.03 -15.02 -0.84
N PHE A 37 -10.15 -14.62 -1.77
CA PHE A 37 -9.69 -13.23 -1.90
C PHE A 37 -9.87 -12.73 -3.32
N VAL A 38 -10.23 -11.46 -3.46
CA VAL A 38 -10.01 -10.65 -4.67
C VAL A 38 -8.81 -9.77 -4.39
N SER A 39 -7.84 -9.70 -5.31
CA SER A 39 -6.66 -8.85 -5.12
C SER A 39 -6.31 -8.08 -6.39
N LYS A 40 -5.72 -6.89 -6.22
CA LYS A 40 -5.23 -6.02 -7.28
C LYS A 40 -3.86 -5.49 -6.92
N ASN A 41 -2.86 -5.81 -7.74
CA ASN A 41 -1.55 -5.19 -7.68
C ASN A 41 -1.64 -3.74 -8.19
N ALA A 42 -1.15 -2.79 -7.41
CA ALA A 42 -1.20 -1.37 -7.70
C ALA A 42 0.15 -0.79 -8.13
N GLY A 43 1.18 -1.64 -8.28
CA GLY A 43 2.53 -1.23 -8.65
C GLY A 43 3.37 -0.86 -7.42
N THR A 44 4.33 0.03 -7.63
CA THR A 44 5.25 0.53 -6.60
C THR A 44 4.95 1.99 -6.26
N ILE A 45 5.14 2.33 -5.00
CA ILE A 45 5.00 3.67 -4.43
C ILE A 45 6.23 3.98 -3.58
N ASP A 46 6.43 5.25 -3.21
CA ASP A 46 7.45 5.59 -2.22
C ASP A 46 7.13 4.97 -0.85
N ASP A 47 8.16 4.54 -0.12
CA ASP A 47 8.01 3.90 1.19
C ASP A 47 7.30 4.80 2.20
N ALA A 48 7.61 6.10 2.17
CA ALA A 48 6.94 7.10 3.02
C ALA A 48 5.42 7.19 2.74
N ILE A 49 5.01 7.01 1.47
CA ILE A 49 3.58 6.91 1.12
C ILE A 49 3.01 5.61 1.66
N GLY A 50 3.75 4.50 1.55
CA GLY A 50 3.39 3.21 2.13
C GLY A 50 3.14 3.29 3.64
N ASP A 51 4.05 3.92 4.39
CA ASP A 51 3.92 4.15 5.83
C ASP A 51 2.72 5.03 6.16
N ASN A 52 2.49 6.07 5.35
CA ASN A 52 1.34 6.96 5.50
C ASN A 52 0.01 6.20 5.33
N ILE A 53 -0.06 5.31 4.34
CA ILE A 53 -1.22 4.43 4.12
C ILE A 53 -1.42 3.51 5.34
N VAL A 54 -0.37 2.85 5.83
CA VAL A 54 -0.46 1.94 6.99
C VAL A 54 -0.97 2.64 8.22
N LYS A 55 -0.47 3.86 8.48
CA LYS A 55 -0.84 4.65 9.65
C LYS A 55 -2.29 5.14 9.61
N HIS A 56 -2.82 5.50 8.45
CA HIS A 56 -4.09 6.25 8.36
C HIS A 56 -5.23 5.54 7.64
N MET A 57 -5.02 4.39 6.99
CA MET A 57 -6.08 3.69 6.23
C MET A 57 -7.34 3.43 7.06
N GLY A 58 -7.17 3.06 8.34
CA GLY A 58 -8.29 2.90 9.27
C GLY A 58 -9.11 4.18 9.42
N THR A 59 -8.46 5.32 9.59
CA THR A 59 -9.14 6.62 9.68
C THR A 59 -9.77 7.04 8.35
N TRP A 60 -9.06 6.91 7.23
CA TRP A 60 -9.55 7.31 5.91
C TRP A 60 -10.77 6.51 5.45
N SER A 61 -10.98 5.31 6.00
CA SER A 61 -12.08 4.41 5.67
C SER A 61 -13.08 4.20 6.81
N SER A 62 -13.01 4.99 7.88
CA SER A 62 -13.86 4.83 9.07
C SER A 62 -13.85 3.40 9.64
N GLY A 63 -12.68 2.75 9.61
CA GLY A 63 -12.44 1.41 10.11
C GLY A 63 -12.79 0.27 9.15
N LYS A 64 -13.35 0.56 7.97
CA LYS A 64 -13.75 -0.48 6.99
C LYS A 64 -12.54 -1.25 6.45
N TYR A 65 -11.41 -0.57 6.27
CA TYR A 65 -10.18 -1.12 5.71
C TYR A 65 -8.99 -0.89 6.63
N ILE A 66 -8.06 -1.84 6.63
CA ILE A 66 -6.79 -1.75 7.35
C ILE A 66 -5.63 -1.96 6.37
N ALA A 67 -4.47 -1.43 6.70
CA ALA A 67 -3.26 -1.60 5.91
C ALA A 67 -2.15 -2.23 6.74
N THR A 68 -1.36 -3.09 6.11
CA THR A 68 -0.22 -3.77 6.74
C THR A 68 0.99 -3.70 5.85
N LYS A 69 2.17 -3.44 6.42
CA LYS A 69 3.47 -3.48 5.74
C LYS A 69 4.19 -4.79 6.06
N SER A 70 4.84 -5.36 5.05
CA SER A 70 5.75 -6.49 5.19
C SER A 70 7.11 -6.08 4.64
N GLU A 71 8.06 -5.84 5.53
CA GLU A 71 9.45 -5.51 5.15
C GLU A 71 10.09 -6.65 4.36
N LEU A 72 9.92 -7.90 4.82
CA LEU A 72 10.45 -9.10 4.14
C LEU A 72 9.99 -9.21 2.69
N ARG A 73 8.73 -8.81 2.41
CA ARG A 73 8.16 -8.86 1.06
C ARG A 73 8.23 -7.52 0.34
N ASN A 74 8.77 -6.47 0.96
CA ASN A 74 8.69 -5.10 0.48
C ASN A 74 7.30 -4.77 -0.10
N LEU A 75 6.26 -4.92 0.74
CA LEU A 75 4.85 -4.87 0.32
C LEU A 75 3.95 -4.22 1.38
N VAL A 76 3.18 -3.22 0.97
CA VAL A 76 1.99 -2.75 1.67
C VAL A 76 0.76 -3.45 1.10
N THR A 77 -0.09 -4.00 1.96
CA THR A 77 -1.39 -4.54 1.59
C THR A 77 -2.49 -3.81 2.33
N VAL A 78 -3.39 -3.18 1.58
CA VAL A 78 -4.67 -2.67 2.10
C VAL A 78 -5.71 -3.79 1.97
N LYS A 79 -6.46 -4.04 3.04
CA LYS A 79 -7.43 -5.13 3.10
C LYS A 79 -8.68 -4.78 3.91
N ASN A 80 -9.75 -5.52 3.68
CA ASN A 80 -10.97 -5.38 4.46
C ASN A 80 -10.81 -5.90 5.90
N ALA A 81 -11.35 -5.13 6.84
CA ALA A 81 -11.33 -5.50 8.26
C ALA A 81 -12.24 -6.71 8.52
N SER A 82 -13.35 -6.82 7.79
CA SER A 82 -14.28 -7.93 7.83
C SER A 82 -14.47 -8.52 6.43
N ALA A 83 -14.76 -9.82 6.36
CA ALA A 83 -14.97 -10.47 5.07
C ALA A 83 -16.24 -9.93 4.38
N ALA A 84 -16.12 -9.61 3.10
CA ALA A 84 -17.23 -9.23 2.25
C ALA A 84 -18.22 -10.38 2.07
N ALA A 85 -19.49 -10.03 1.85
CA ALA A 85 -20.58 -10.99 1.69
C ALA A 85 -20.47 -11.84 0.41
N SER A 86 -19.81 -11.32 -0.63
CA SER A 86 -19.67 -12.01 -1.90
C SER A 86 -18.41 -11.55 -2.65
N LYS A 87 -18.07 -12.28 -3.72
CA LYS A 87 -16.99 -11.88 -4.64
C LYS A 87 -17.26 -10.52 -5.30
N GLY A 88 -18.53 -10.21 -5.60
CA GLY A 88 -18.92 -8.92 -6.18
C GLY A 88 -18.58 -7.77 -5.23
N VAL A 89 -19.05 -7.87 -3.99
CA VAL A 89 -18.77 -6.89 -2.94
C VAL A 89 -17.27 -6.75 -2.69
N ALA A 90 -16.50 -7.85 -2.71
CA ALA A 90 -15.05 -7.78 -2.58
C ALA A 90 -14.35 -7.03 -3.73
N ASN A 91 -14.85 -7.10 -4.96
CA ASN A 91 -14.33 -6.28 -6.07
C ASN A 91 -14.63 -4.80 -5.83
N ASP A 92 -15.84 -4.48 -5.39
CA ASP A 92 -16.25 -3.11 -5.08
C ASP A 92 -15.39 -2.54 -3.95
N GLU A 93 -15.14 -3.33 -2.91
CA GLU A 93 -14.25 -2.95 -1.81
C GLU A 93 -12.81 -2.69 -2.30
N VAL A 94 -12.26 -3.53 -3.19
CA VAL A 94 -10.93 -3.29 -3.77
C VAL A 94 -10.88 -1.98 -4.58
N ALA A 95 -11.94 -1.68 -5.34
CA ALA A 95 -12.03 -0.42 -6.08
C ALA A 95 -12.13 0.80 -5.14
N GLU A 96 -12.91 0.67 -4.07
CA GLU A 96 -13.05 1.71 -3.04
C GLU A 96 -11.74 1.95 -2.29
N MET A 97 -11.03 0.89 -1.87
CA MET A 97 -9.70 1.01 -1.26
C MET A 97 -8.75 1.84 -2.13
N GLN A 98 -8.71 1.55 -3.43
CA GLN A 98 -7.87 2.29 -4.37
C GLN A 98 -8.30 3.77 -4.47
N SER A 99 -9.61 4.03 -4.50
CA SER A 99 -10.14 5.40 -4.56
C SER A 99 -9.74 6.20 -3.31
N ILE A 100 -9.87 5.61 -2.12
CA ILE A 100 -9.49 6.24 -0.85
C ILE A 100 -7.99 6.53 -0.81
N VAL A 101 -7.13 5.57 -1.17
CA VAL A 101 -5.68 5.79 -1.21
C VAL A 101 -5.35 6.91 -2.19
N ASN A 102 -5.84 6.84 -3.42
CA ASN A 102 -5.60 7.87 -4.44
C ASN A 102 -6.02 9.27 -3.99
N LYS A 103 -7.10 9.40 -3.21
CA LYS A 103 -7.58 10.68 -2.70
C LYS A 103 -6.65 11.29 -1.63
N ASN A 104 -5.92 10.46 -0.90
CA ASN A 104 -5.12 10.89 0.26
C ASN A 104 -3.60 10.89 0.03
N THR A 105 -3.14 10.35 -1.10
CA THR A 105 -1.70 10.18 -1.38
C THR A 105 -1.24 10.76 -2.72
N LYS A 106 -2.13 11.44 -3.45
CA LYS A 106 -1.79 12.16 -4.68
C LYS A 106 -1.57 13.64 -4.42
#